data_AF-A0A2V8QD77-F1
#
_entry.id   AF-A0A2V8QD77-F1
#
_cell.length_a   1.000
_cell.length_b   1.000
_cell.length_c   1.000
_cell.angle_alpha   90.00
_cell.angle_beta   90.00
_cell.angle_gamma   90.00
#
_symmetry.space_group_name_H-M   'P 1'
#
loop_
_entity.id
_entity.type
_entity.pdbx_description
1 polymer ?
#
loop_
_entity_poly.entity_id
_entity_poly.type
_entity_poly.pdbx_seq_one_letter_code
_entity_poly.pdbx_strand_id
1 'polypeptide(L)'
;MARGWESKSVEDQKSAAEADRDAQIKPRVSPDEREENEHKQSLMLSRALVLSRLKAARDGRYRAQLQMALEQLDAQLRELSINREKQ
;
A
#
# COMPACT_ATOMS: atom_id res chain seq x y z
N MET A 1 -14.84 15.90 -10.98
CA MET A 1 -13.82 15.04 -11.62
C MET A 1 -12.66 14.83 -10.64
N ALA A 2 -13.02 14.48 -9.40
CA ALA A 2 -12.08 14.34 -8.30
C ALA A 2 -11.22 13.11 -8.57
N ARG A 3 -9.91 13.24 -8.34
CA ARG A 3 -8.94 12.15 -8.42
C ARG A 3 -9.23 11.18 -7.27
N GLY A 4 -10.23 10.33 -7.46
CA GLY A 4 -10.64 9.28 -6.53
C GLY A 4 -9.66 8.11 -6.57
N TRP A 5 -8.44 8.32 -6.09
CA TRP A 5 -7.56 7.24 -5.65
C TRP A 5 -7.56 7.09 -4.12
N GLU A 6 -8.30 7.97 -3.43
CA GLU A 6 -8.58 7.79 -2.00
C GLU A 6 -9.73 6.79 -1.84
N SER A 7 -9.33 5.57 -1.47
CA SER A 7 -9.97 4.87 -0.37
C SER A 7 -11.43 4.46 -0.58
N LYS A 8 -11.71 3.67 -1.62
CA LYS A 8 -12.97 2.90 -1.67
C LYS A 8 -12.71 1.40 -1.79
N SER A 9 -12.82 0.77 -0.63
CA SER A 9 -13.08 -0.65 -0.41
C SER A 9 -12.00 -1.65 -0.84
N VAL A 10 -11.20 -2.06 0.15
CA VAL A 10 -11.18 -3.48 0.53
C VAL A 10 -11.36 -3.57 2.05
N GLU A 11 -12.42 -2.93 2.53
CA GLU A 11 -12.99 -3.17 3.86
C GLU A 11 -13.92 -4.39 3.78
N ASP A 12 -13.41 -5.53 3.35
CA ASP A 12 -14.21 -6.74 3.37
C ASP A 12 -13.36 -7.98 3.67
N GLN A 13 -13.83 -8.67 4.71
CA GLN A 13 -13.45 -9.99 5.17
C GLN A 13 -12.18 -10.07 6.02
N LYS A 14 -12.36 -9.81 7.32
CA LYS A 14 -12.00 -10.77 8.38
C LYS A 14 -12.69 -10.46 9.72
N SER A 15 -13.98 -10.14 9.70
CA SER A 15 -14.82 -10.06 10.91
C SER A 15 -15.16 -11.45 11.49
N ALA A 16 -14.30 -12.47 11.33
CA ALA A 16 -14.62 -13.87 11.67
C ALA A 16 -13.46 -14.65 12.33
N ALA A 17 -12.50 -13.96 12.97
CA ALA A 17 -11.38 -14.63 13.66
C ALA A 17 -11.24 -14.23 15.15
N GLU A 18 -12.26 -13.60 15.74
CA GLU A 18 -12.26 -13.24 17.17
C GLU A 18 -12.65 -14.40 18.10
N ALA A 19 -13.07 -15.55 17.56
CA ALA A 19 -13.70 -16.58 18.38
C ALA A 19 -12.75 -17.59 19.07
N ASP A 20 -11.45 -17.70 18.71
CA ASP A 20 -10.79 -18.98 18.99
C ASP A 20 -9.60 -19.02 19.97
N ARG A 21 -8.83 -17.96 20.26
CA ARG A 21 -7.53 -18.20 20.97
C ARG A 21 -7.15 -17.20 22.04
N ASP A 22 -7.77 -17.40 23.19
CA ASP A 22 -7.29 -17.14 24.55
C ASP A 22 -5.97 -17.86 24.92
N ALA A 23 -5.09 -18.20 23.98
CA ALA A 23 -3.93 -19.03 24.25
C ALA A 23 -2.63 -18.45 23.67
N GLN A 24 -1.83 -17.90 24.59
CA GLN A 24 -0.37 -17.82 24.54
C GLN A 24 0.27 -16.74 23.66
N ILE A 25 0.72 -15.68 24.34
CA ILE A 25 2.09 -15.12 24.25
C ILE A 25 2.67 -15.11 22.82
N LYS A 26 2.14 -14.24 21.97
CA LYS A 26 2.89 -13.64 20.86
C LYS A 26 2.54 -12.15 20.85
N PRO A 27 3.48 -11.24 20.52
CA PRO A 27 3.11 -9.85 20.31
C PRO A 27 2.02 -9.87 19.25
N ARG A 28 0.79 -9.60 19.68
CA ARG A 28 -0.36 -9.47 18.80
C ARG A 28 0.03 -8.31 17.92
N VAL A 29 0.34 -8.60 16.67
CA VAL A 29 0.53 -7.55 15.66
C VAL A 29 -0.68 -6.64 15.82
N SER A 30 -0.45 -5.41 16.30
CA SER A 30 -1.54 -4.49 16.62
C SER A 30 -2.40 -4.35 15.37
N PRO A 31 -3.73 -4.19 15.47
CA PRO A 31 -4.55 -3.84 14.31
C PRO A 31 -3.92 -2.75 13.43
N ASP A 32 -3.26 -1.78 14.08
CA ASP A 32 -2.51 -0.69 13.45
C ASP A 32 -1.33 -1.20 12.60
N GLU A 33 -0.50 -2.11 13.12
CA GLU A 33 0.65 -2.68 12.40
C GLU A 33 0.20 -3.54 11.20
N ARG A 34 -1.02 -4.08 11.26
CA ARG A 34 -1.59 -4.85 10.16
C ARG A 34 -2.10 -3.94 9.05
N GLU A 35 -2.83 -2.89 9.41
CA GLU A 35 -3.29 -1.87 8.46
C GLU A 35 -2.10 -1.21 7.74
N GLU A 36 -1.05 -0.87 8.49
CA GLU A 36 0.18 -0.32 7.92
C GLU A 36 0.87 -1.28 6.95
N ASN A 37 0.93 -2.58 7.30
CA ASN A 37 1.47 -3.59 6.40
C ASN A 37 0.62 -3.74 5.13
N GLU A 38 -0.70 -3.80 5.26
CA GLU A 38 -1.63 -3.90 4.13
C GLU A 38 -1.50 -2.66 3.21
N HIS A 39 -1.40 -1.47 3.78
CA HIS A 39 -1.15 -0.23 3.06
C HIS A 39 0.20 -0.26 2.31
N LYS A 40 1.27 -0.71 2.97
CA LYS A 40 2.58 -0.89 2.32
C LYS A 40 2.51 -1.88 1.15
N GLN A 41 1.84 -3.02 1.33
CA GLN A 41 1.67 -4.00 0.24
C GLN A 41 0.93 -3.39 -0.95
N SER A 42 -0.14 -2.62 -0.70
CA SER A 42 -0.89 -1.93 -1.74
C SER A 42 -0.03 -0.94 -2.54
N LEU A 43 0.82 -0.16 -1.86
CA LEU A 43 1.76 0.77 -2.51
C LEU A 43 2.82 0.02 -3.33
N MET A 44 3.35 -1.09 -2.82
CA MET A 44 4.32 -1.92 -3.55
C MET A 44 3.71 -2.54 -4.82
N LEU A 45 2.47 -3.03 -4.74
CA LEU A 45 1.74 -3.57 -5.89
C LEU A 45 1.49 -2.47 -6.94
N SER A 46 1.05 -1.30 -6.50
CA SER A 46 0.84 -0.13 -7.37
C SER A 46 2.13 0.29 -8.08
N ARG A 47 3.25 0.32 -7.35
CA ARG A 47 4.58 0.59 -7.91
C ARG A 47 4.96 -0.42 -8.99
N ALA A 48 4.78 -1.72 -8.73
CA ALA A 48 5.07 -2.78 -9.68
C ALA A 48 4.22 -2.66 -10.96
N LEU A 49 2.93 -2.31 -10.81
CA LEU A 49 2.03 -2.07 -11.94
C LEU A 49 2.48 -0.88 -12.79
N VAL A 50 2.84 0.25 -12.16
CA VAL A 50 3.34 1.44 -12.86
C VAL A 50 4.64 1.14 -13.62
N LEU A 51 5.56 0.39 -13.01
CA LEU A 51 6.79 -0.06 -13.68
C LEU A 51 6.50 -0.95 -14.89
N SER A 52 5.54 -1.88 -14.77
CA SER A 52 5.11 -2.70 -15.89
C SER A 52 4.53 -1.85 -17.03
N ARG A 53 3.68 -0.88 -16.69
CA ARG A 53 3.11 0.07 -17.66
C ARG A 53 4.18 0.94 -18.31
N LEU A 54 5.19 1.40 -17.57
CA LEU A 54 6.34 2.15 -18.12
C LEU A 54 7.14 1.37 -19.14
N LYS A 55 7.31 0.06 -18.94
CA LYS A 55 7.98 -0.84 -19.89
C LYS A 55 7.18 -1.01 -21.18
N ALA A 56 5.85 -1.07 -21.07
CA ALA A 56 4.96 -1.21 -22.23
C ALA A 56 4.64 0.13 -22.93
N ALA A 57 4.79 1.26 -22.23
CA ALA A 57 4.46 2.59 -22.73
C ALA A 57 5.41 3.03 -23.86
N ARG A 58 4.82 3.34 -25.02
CA ARG A 58 5.53 3.88 -26.19
C ARG A 58 5.33 5.39 -26.38
N ASP A 59 4.28 5.95 -25.77
CA ASP A 59 3.98 7.38 -25.79
C ASP A 59 4.77 8.11 -24.70
N GLY A 60 5.55 9.12 -25.11
CA GLY A 60 6.39 9.92 -24.21
C GLY A 60 5.60 10.71 -23.16
N ARG A 61 4.41 11.23 -23.51
CA ARG A 61 3.56 11.96 -22.56
C ARG A 61 2.98 11.02 -21.51
N TYR A 62 2.51 9.85 -21.94
CA TYR A 62 2.00 8.82 -21.03
C TYR A 62 3.11 8.28 -20.12
N ARG A 63 4.31 8.07 -20.67
CA ARG A 63 5.50 7.68 -19.90
C ARG A 63 5.85 8.71 -18.83
N ALA A 64 5.83 10.01 -19.16
CA ALA A 64 6.08 11.07 -18.18
C ALA A 64 5.05 11.06 -17.03
N GLN A 65 3.76 10.84 -17.33
CA GLN A 65 2.73 10.72 -16.30
C GLN A 65 2.96 9.51 -15.38
N LEU A 66 3.33 8.37 -15.94
CA LEU A 66 3.66 7.18 -15.16
C LEU A 66 4.92 7.37 -14.31
N GLN A 67 5.91 8.12 -14.82
CA GLN A 67 7.13 8.47 -14.07
C GLN A 67 6.79 9.32 -12.84
N MET A 68 5.94 10.34 -13.00
CA MET A 68 5.47 11.16 -11.88
C MET A 68 4.69 10.33 -10.85
N ALA A 69 3.82 9.42 -11.31
CA ALA A 69 3.09 8.52 -10.42
C ALA A 69 4.05 7.58 -9.66
N LEU A 70 5.10 7.10 -10.31
CA LEU A 70 6.12 6.26 -9.68
C LEU A 70 6.86 7.02 -8.57
N GLU A 71 7.27 8.26 -8.83
CA GLU A 71 7.96 9.10 -7.84
C GLU A 71 7.09 9.36 -6.60
N GLN A 72 5.79 9.59 -6.79
CA GLN A 72 4.84 9.77 -5.70
C GLN A 72 4.69 8.49 -4.85
N LEU A 73 4.59 7.32 -5.50
CA LEU A 73 4.52 6.03 -4.79
C LEU A 73 5.82 5.74 -4.02
N ASP A 74 6.97 6.06 -4.60
CA ASP A 74 8.28 5.92 -3.95
C ASP A 74 8.47 6.91 -2.79
N ALA A 75 7.86 8.09 -2.84
CA ALA A 75 7.84 9.04 -1.73
C ALA A 75 7.00 8.50 -0.56
N GLN A 76 5.79 8.00 -0.83
CA GLN A 76 4.91 7.42 0.19
C GLN A 76 5.54 6.18 0.85
N LEU A 77 6.20 5.32 0.09
CA LEU A 77 6.92 4.16 0.63
C LEU A 77 8.08 4.57 1.54
N ARG A 78 8.81 5.64 1.18
CA ARG A 78 9.89 6.18 2.03
C ARG A 78 9.36 6.77 3.31
N GLU A 79 8.29 7.55 3.23
CA GLU A 79 7.63 8.13 4.41
C GLU A 79 7.16 7.04 5.38
N LEU A 80 6.50 5.99 4.86
CA LEU A 80 6.12 4.83 5.66
C LEU A 80 7.32 4.12 6.30
N SER A 81 8.45 3.99 5.58
CA SER A 81 9.65 3.37 6.15
C SER A 81 10.29 4.22 7.26
N ILE A 82 10.31 5.55 7.10
CA ILE A 82 10.86 6.47 8.10
C ILE A 82 9.98 6.51 9.34
N ASN A 83 8.66 6.51 9.18
CA ASN A 83 7.72 6.52 10.30
C ASN A 83 7.87 5.25 11.15
N ARG A 84 8.19 4.11 10.54
CA ARG A 84 8.49 2.86 11.25
C ARG A 84 9.78 2.91 12.07
N GLU A 85 10.83 3.59 11.60
CA GLU A 85 12.10 3.71 12.34
C GLU A 85 12.03 4.69 13.54
N LYS A 86 11.00 5.55 13.56
CA LYS A 86 10.78 6.53 14.63
C LYS A 86 9.88 6.03 15.77
N GLN A 87 9.14 4.94 15.57
CA GLN A 87 8.34 4.29 16.60
C GLN A 87 9.15 3.23 17.35
#